data_AF-M0A3E3-F1
#
_entry.id   AF-M0A3E3-F1
#
_cell.length_a   1.000
_cell.length_b   1.000
_cell.length_c   1.000
_cell.angle_alpha   90.00
_cell.angle_beta   90.00
_cell.angle_gamma   90.00
#
_symmetry.space_group_name_H-M   'P 1'
#
loop_
_entity.id
_entity.type
_entity.pdbx_description
1 polymer ?
#
loop_
_entity_poly.entity_id
_entity_poly.type
_entity_poly.pdbx_seq_one_letter_code
_entity_poly.pdbx_strand_id
1 'polypeptide(L)'
;PASLVAVSGNLCSDKKPAAINAVEGRGRSVTADVLIPGELVEERLHTTADAIAEANTRKNLTGSAKAGSFGFNAHAANVIAAAFLATGQDEAQVVEGANAITTMEAREREDDTTDLYAAVSLASLEVGTVGGGTKLPTQAEALEVLGLRGGGDPAGSNADALAEIIAVGALAGELSLLAALSSRHLASAHEDLGR
;
A
#
# COMPACT_ATOMS: atom_id res chain seq x y z
N PRO A 1 -30.51 -27.33 -21.18
CA PRO A 1 -30.36 -27.24 -19.70
C PRO A 1 -28.97 -26.72 -19.32
N ALA A 2 -28.90 -25.80 -18.34
CA ALA A 2 -27.63 -25.35 -17.78
C ALA A 2 -27.19 -26.30 -16.65
N SER A 3 -25.89 -26.60 -16.57
CA SER A 3 -25.28 -27.41 -15.51
C SER A 3 -24.15 -26.63 -14.80
N LEU A 4 -24.06 -26.79 -13.48
CA LEU A 4 -22.94 -26.25 -12.70
C LEU A 4 -21.69 -27.09 -12.96
N VAL A 5 -20.69 -26.50 -13.62
CA VAL A 5 -19.42 -27.17 -13.94
C VAL A 5 -18.38 -26.96 -12.84
N ALA A 6 -18.29 -25.75 -12.29
CA ALA A 6 -17.36 -25.40 -11.22
C ALA A 6 -17.96 -24.31 -10.32
N VAL A 7 -17.67 -24.40 -9.02
CA VAL A 7 -18.07 -23.37 -8.04
C VAL A 7 -17.24 -22.09 -8.16
N SER A 8 -16.05 -22.17 -8.76
CA SER A 8 -15.20 -21.03 -9.10
C SER A 8 -14.87 -21.07 -10.58
N GLY A 9 -15.38 -20.09 -11.32
CA GLY A 9 -15.10 -19.90 -12.75
C GLY A 9 -14.00 -18.87 -13.01
N ASN A 10 -13.15 -18.58 -12.00
CA ASN A 10 -12.15 -17.51 -12.03
C ASN A 10 -12.68 -16.08 -12.22
N LEU A 11 -13.98 -15.83 -12.05
CA LEU A 11 -14.51 -14.46 -11.97
C LEU A 11 -14.45 -13.88 -10.55
N CYS A 12 -13.74 -14.56 -9.63
CA CYS A 12 -13.55 -14.10 -8.26
C CYS A 12 -12.60 -12.90 -8.11
N SER A 13 -11.31 -12.86 -8.48
CA SER A 13 -10.35 -13.86 -9.01
C SER A 13 -9.26 -14.25 -8.00
N ASP A 14 -9.44 -15.32 -7.23
CA ASP A 14 -8.54 -15.66 -6.10
C ASP A 14 -7.13 -16.10 -6.51
N LYS A 15 -6.10 -15.39 -6.05
CA LYS A 15 -4.65 -15.63 -6.24
C LYS A 15 -4.18 -15.44 -7.69
N LYS A 16 -4.90 -14.66 -8.48
CA LYS A 16 -4.53 -14.31 -9.86
C LYS A 16 -4.68 -12.80 -10.07
N PRO A 17 -3.77 -12.16 -10.83
CA PRO A 17 -3.94 -10.75 -11.16
C PRO A 17 -5.17 -10.59 -12.06
N ALA A 18 -6.14 -9.77 -11.64
CA ALA A 18 -7.36 -9.55 -12.39
C ALA A 18 -7.89 -8.14 -12.19
N ALA A 19 -8.25 -7.48 -13.30
CA ALA A 19 -8.80 -6.12 -13.28
C ALA A 19 -10.10 -6.00 -12.48
N ILE A 20 -10.91 -7.07 -12.40
CA ILE A 20 -12.17 -7.05 -11.64
C ILE A 20 -11.92 -6.75 -10.15
N ASN A 21 -10.85 -7.29 -9.56
CA ASN A 21 -10.48 -7.01 -8.17
C ASN A 21 -10.01 -5.56 -7.98
N ALA A 22 -9.41 -4.96 -9.02
CA ALA A 22 -8.99 -3.55 -9.01
C ALA A 22 -10.17 -2.58 -9.08
N VAL A 23 -11.22 -2.95 -9.82
CA VAL A 23 -12.35 -2.07 -10.12
C VAL A 23 -13.48 -2.25 -9.11
N GLU A 24 -13.84 -3.48 -8.79
CA GLU A 24 -14.99 -3.81 -7.92
C GLU A 24 -14.57 -4.07 -6.47
N GLY A 25 -13.26 -4.19 -6.22
CA GLY A 25 -12.71 -4.57 -4.92
C GLY A 25 -12.85 -6.06 -4.58
N ARG A 26 -12.10 -6.51 -3.58
CA ARG A 26 -12.21 -7.87 -3.01
C ARG A 26 -11.66 -7.89 -1.58
N GLY A 27 -12.38 -8.51 -0.65
CA GLY A 27 -11.98 -8.42 0.77
C GLY A 27 -12.21 -7.01 1.29
N ARG A 28 -11.15 -6.30 1.68
CA ARG A 28 -11.22 -4.92 2.18
C ARG A 28 -10.62 -3.94 1.17
N SER A 29 -11.39 -2.90 0.87
CA SER A 29 -10.89 -1.72 0.19
C SER A 29 -10.59 -0.66 1.24
N VAL A 30 -9.32 -0.23 1.32
CA VAL A 30 -8.83 0.65 2.40
C VAL A 30 -7.89 1.70 1.82
N THR A 31 -7.97 2.90 2.36
CA THR A 31 -7.09 4.02 1.99
C THR A 31 -6.49 4.61 3.26
N ALA A 32 -5.19 4.89 3.22
CA ALA A 32 -4.50 5.66 4.25
C ALA A 32 -3.89 6.91 3.59
N ASP A 33 -3.98 8.06 4.27
CA ASP A 33 -3.43 9.32 3.80
C ASP A 33 -2.79 10.12 4.95
N VAL A 34 -1.93 11.08 4.56
CA VAL A 34 -1.26 11.99 5.48
C VAL A 34 -0.89 13.29 4.76
N LEU A 35 -0.93 14.40 5.50
CA LEU A 35 -0.29 15.66 5.11
C LEU A 35 0.95 15.86 5.99
N ILE A 36 2.12 15.95 5.36
CA ILE A 36 3.42 16.06 6.02
C ILE A 36 3.96 17.48 5.82
N PRO A 37 4.30 18.21 6.90
CA PRO A 37 4.93 19.51 6.78
C PRO A 37 6.21 19.45 5.94
N GLY A 38 6.39 20.42 5.03
CA GLY A 38 7.55 20.45 4.13
C GLY A 38 8.90 20.40 4.87
N GLU A 39 8.99 21.11 5.98
CA GLU A 39 10.16 21.11 6.88
C GLU A 39 10.54 19.71 7.36
N LEU A 40 9.53 18.87 7.67
CA LEU A 40 9.74 17.49 8.11
C LEU A 40 10.18 16.58 6.96
N VAL A 41 9.69 16.85 5.74
CA VAL A 41 10.13 16.16 4.52
C VAL A 41 11.62 16.43 4.30
N GLU A 42 12.05 17.69 4.37
CA GLU A 42 13.45 18.05 4.21
C GLU A 42 14.34 17.47 5.32
N GLU A 43 13.93 17.63 6.59
CA GLU A 43 14.72 17.22 7.75
C GLU A 43 14.86 15.69 7.84
N ARG A 44 13.80 14.93 7.55
CA ARG A 44 13.75 13.48 7.79
C ARG A 44 13.89 12.64 6.52
N LEU A 45 13.41 13.13 5.39
CA LEU A 45 13.42 12.40 4.12
C LEU A 45 14.50 12.90 3.15
N HIS A 46 15.18 13.99 3.50
CA HIS A 46 16.33 14.54 2.75
C HIS A 46 16.01 14.80 1.27
N THR A 47 14.81 15.32 1.01
CA THR A 47 14.28 15.65 -0.31
C THR A 47 13.17 16.69 -0.14
N THR A 48 12.50 17.09 -1.22
CA THR A 48 11.40 18.07 -1.20
C THR A 48 10.06 17.41 -1.55
N ALA A 49 8.96 18.04 -1.16
CA ALA A 49 7.61 17.59 -1.52
C ALA A 49 7.43 17.48 -3.04
N ASP A 50 7.89 18.49 -3.80
CA ASP A 50 7.84 18.50 -5.27
C ASP A 50 8.62 17.34 -5.90
N ALA A 51 9.83 17.06 -5.41
CA ALA A 51 10.65 15.99 -5.95
C ALA A 51 10.01 14.61 -5.72
N ILE A 52 9.38 14.40 -4.56
CA ILE A 52 8.63 13.18 -4.26
C ILE A 52 7.39 13.07 -5.15
N ALA A 53 6.58 14.14 -5.28
CA ALA A 53 5.38 14.15 -6.09
C ALA A 53 5.69 13.87 -7.57
N GLU A 54 6.78 14.44 -8.08
CA GLU A 54 7.26 14.20 -9.45
C GLU A 54 7.73 12.75 -9.63
N ALA A 55 8.50 12.21 -8.68
CA ALA A 55 8.93 10.81 -8.71
C ALA A 55 7.73 9.85 -8.71
N ASN A 56 6.71 10.11 -7.88
CA ASN A 56 5.48 9.32 -7.87
C ASN A 56 4.76 9.38 -9.22
N THR A 57 4.57 10.57 -9.77
CA THR A 57 3.87 10.77 -11.05
C THR A 57 4.56 10.06 -12.20
N ARG A 58 5.89 10.18 -12.30
CA ARG A 58 6.66 9.54 -13.38
C ARG A 58 6.78 8.03 -13.19
N LYS A 59 7.05 7.56 -11.97
CA LYS A 59 7.33 6.16 -11.70
C LYS A 59 6.05 5.35 -11.52
N ASN A 60 5.26 5.69 -10.52
CA ASN A 60 4.11 4.90 -10.07
C ASN A 60 2.90 5.08 -10.99
N LEU A 61 2.73 6.25 -11.60
CA LEU A 61 1.61 6.49 -12.51
C LEU A 61 1.99 6.25 -13.97
N THR A 62 2.83 7.12 -14.53
CA THR A 62 3.20 7.08 -15.97
C THR A 62 3.92 5.78 -16.32
N GLY A 63 4.89 5.37 -15.51
CA GLY A 63 5.66 4.14 -15.70
C GLY A 63 4.77 2.89 -15.65
N SER A 64 3.93 2.77 -14.61
CA SER A 64 3.00 1.64 -14.48
C SER A 64 1.96 1.60 -15.60
N ALA A 65 1.41 2.75 -16.00
CA ALA A 65 0.50 2.84 -17.14
C ALA A 65 1.17 2.34 -18.43
N LYS A 66 2.43 2.74 -18.67
CA LYS A 66 3.21 2.27 -19.83
C LYS A 66 3.48 0.76 -19.79
N ALA A 67 3.65 0.21 -18.60
CA ALA A 67 3.90 -1.22 -18.39
C ALA A 67 2.63 -2.09 -18.47
N GLY A 68 1.42 -1.50 -18.50
CA GLY A 68 0.18 -2.25 -18.36
C GLY A 68 0.05 -2.92 -16.99
N SER A 69 0.65 -2.31 -15.96
CA SER A 69 0.62 -2.82 -14.59
C SER A 69 -0.75 -2.60 -13.95
N PHE A 70 -1.13 -3.49 -13.02
CA PHE A 70 -2.24 -3.25 -12.08
C PHE A 70 -1.77 -2.56 -10.80
N GLY A 71 -0.47 -2.61 -10.46
CA GLY A 71 0.11 -1.88 -9.33
C GLY A 71 0.64 -0.51 -9.74
N PHE A 72 0.01 0.55 -9.22
CA PHE A 72 0.41 1.95 -9.38
C PHE A 72 1.07 2.46 -8.09
N ASN A 73 2.04 1.68 -7.60
CA ASN A 73 2.75 1.90 -6.36
C ASN A 73 4.24 1.54 -6.53
N ALA A 74 5.05 1.82 -5.52
CA ALA A 74 6.48 1.56 -5.56
C ALA A 74 6.81 0.15 -5.08
N HIS A 75 6.35 -0.25 -3.90
CA HIS A 75 6.62 -1.55 -3.30
C HIS A 75 5.58 -2.01 -2.27
N ALA A 76 4.30 -1.65 -2.42
CA ALA A 76 3.24 -2.06 -1.48
C ALA A 76 3.24 -3.58 -1.20
N ALA A 77 3.57 -4.39 -2.22
CA ALA A 77 3.72 -5.84 -2.10
C ALA A 77 4.69 -6.27 -0.98
N ASN A 78 5.80 -5.56 -0.78
CA ASN A 78 6.79 -5.91 0.24
C ASN A 78 6.21 -5.80 1.65
N VAL A 79 5.49 -4.70 1.92
CA VAL A 79 4.87 -4.48 3.23
C VAL A 79 3.75 -5.46 3.48
N ILE A 80 2.92 -5.70 2.46
CA ILE A 80 1.79 -6.63 2.55
C ILE A 80 2.28 -8.06 2.77
N ALA A 81 3.25 -8.54 1.99
CA ALA A 81 3.85 -9.86 2.18
C ALA A 81 4.47 -10.02 3.57
N ALA A 82 5.21 -9.02 4.05
CA ALA A 82 5.79 -9.06 5.38
C ALA A 82 4.72 -9.16 6.48
N ALA A 83 3.65 -8.35 6.38
CA ALA A 83 2.53 -8.42 7.31
C ALA A 83 1.78 -9.75 7.23
N PHE A 84 1.61 -10.29 6.01
CA PHE A 84 0.91 -11.55 5.77
C PHE A 84 1.63 -12.72 6.42
N LEU A 85 2.93 -12.84 6.18
CA LEU A 85 3.78 -13.86 6.82
C LEU A 85 3.79 -13.73 8.35
N ALA A 86 3.91 -12.50 8.86
CA ALA A 86 3.97 -12.25 10.30
C ALA A 86 2.66 -12.57 11.01
N THR A 87 1.52 -12.25 10.41
CA THR A 87 0.19 -12.38 11.04
C THR A 87 -0.61 -13.60 10.60
N GLY A 88 -0.04 -14.46 9.74
CA GLY A 88 -0.63 -15.74 9.37
C GLY A 88 -1.74 -15.65 8.33
N GLN A 89 -1.65 -14.67 7.43
CA GLN A 89 -2.52 -14.53 6.28
C GLN A 89 -2.13 -15.53 5.17
N ASP A 90 -2.93 -15.61 4.10
CA ASP A 90 -2.63 -16.43 2.95
C ASP A 90 -1.65 -15.71 2.01
N GLU A 91 -0.39 -16.12 2.01
CA GLU A 91 0.68 -15.46 1.25
C GLU A 91 0.40 -15.40 -0.27
N ALA A 92 -0.36 -16.35 -0.82
CA ALA A 92 -0.69 -16.32 -2.24
C ALA A 92 -1.64 -15.17 -2.61
N GLN A 93 -2.33 -14.58 -1.62
CA GLN A 93 -3.23 -13.44 -1.83
C GLN A 93 -2.48 -12.10 -1.93
N VAL A 94 -1.16 -12.06 -1.72
CA VAL A 94 -0.33 -10.86 -2.02
C VAL A 94 -0.50 -10.43 -3.49
N VAL A 95 -0.77 -11.38 -4.39
CA VAL A 95 -1.03 -11.12 -5.82
C VAL A 95 -2.15 -10.08 -6.03
N GLU A 96 -3.16 -10.10 -5.17
CA GLU A 96 -4.32 -9.22 -5.23
C GLU A 96 -4.21 -8.09 -4.21
N GLY A 97 -3.70 -8.41 -3.01
CA GLY A 97 -3.49 -7.43 -1.93
C GLY A 97 -2.58 -6.29 -2.35
N ALA A 98 -1.55 -6.57 -3.17
CA ALA A 98 -0.59 -5.58 -3.63
C ALA A 98 -1.11 -4.64 -4.75
N ASN A 99 -2.37 -4.83 -5.16
CA ASN A 99 -3.03 -3.94 -6.09
C ASN A 99 -3.36 -2.61 -5.39
N ALA A 100 -2.40 -1.69 -5.48
CA ALA A 100 -2.44 -0.40 -4.81
C ALA A 100 -2.17 0.75 -5.77
N ILE A 101 -2.78 1.89 -5.50
CA ILE A 101 -2.49 3.18 -6.14
C ILE A 101 -1.92 4.12 -5.09
N THR A 102 -0.72 4.64 -5.33
CA THR A 102 -0.06 5.64 -4.50
C THR A 102 -0.21 7.02 -5.15
N THR A 103 -0.74 7.97 -4.39
CA THR A 103 -0.91 9.37 -4.80
C THR A 103 -0.04 10.25 -3.93
N MET A 104 0.72 11.17 -4.54
CA MET A 104 1.53 12.15 -3.83
C MET A 104 1.42 13.49 -4.52
N GLU A 105 1.16 14.54 -3.74
CA GLU A 105 0.91 15.90 -4.21
C GLU A 105 1.70 16.89 -3.35
N ALA A 106 2.41 17.81 -4.00
CA ALA A 106 2.96 18.99 -3.36
C ALA A 106 1.84 20.01 -3.15
N ARG A 107 1.70 20.54 -1.93
CA ARG A 107 0.67 21.49 -1.54
C ARG A 107 1.30 22.75 -0.97
N GLU A 108 1.25 23.82 -1.76
CA GLU A 108 1.71 25.14 -1.33
C GLU A 108 0.83 25.69 -0.21
N ARG A 109 1.47 26.35 0.75
CA ARG A 109 0.86 27.07 1.86
C ARG A 109 0.95 28.59 1.63
N GLU A 110 0.18 29.34 2.42
CA GLU A 110 0.14 30.81 2.35
C GLU A 110 1.48 31.49 2.68
N ASP A 111 2.42 30.77 3.33
CA ASP A 111 3.73 31.24 3.74
C ASP A 111 4.87 30.82 2.77
N ASP A 112 4.52 30.48 1.53
CA ASP A 112 5.45 30.01 0.48
C ASP A 112 6.19 28.69 0.85
N THR A 113 5.68 27.93 1.82
CA THR A 113 6.16 26.57 2.13
C THR A 113 5.33 25.51 1.41
N THR A 114 5.93 24.36 1.10
CA THR A 114 5.27 23.27 0.36
C THR A 114 5.21 21.99 1.18
N ASP A 115 4.00 21.60 1.57
CA ASP A 115 3.74 20.35 2.28
C ASP A 115 3.57 19.19 1.29
N LEU A 116 3.78 17.96 1.78
CA LEU A 116 3.54 16.75 1.00
C LEU A 116 2.25 16.08 1.47
N TYR A 117 1.25 16.03 0.60
CA TYR A 117 0.15 15.08 0.75
C TYR A 117 0.55 13.74 0.14
N ALA A 118 0.33 12.66 0.87
CA ALA A 118 0.58 11.30 0.41
C ALA A 118 -0.56 10.36 0.80
N ALA A 119 -0.95 9.48 -0.10
CA ALA A 119 -1.97 8.47 0.13
C ALA A 119 -1.64 7.16 -0.59
N VAL A 120 -2.12 6.05 -0.03
CA VAL A 120 -2.16 4.75 -0.69
C VAL A 120 -3.57 4.20 -0.60
N SER A 121 -4.10 3.71 -1.72
CA SER A 121 -5.39 3.03 -1.77
C SER A 121 -5.18 1.58 -2.21
N LEU A 122 -5.69 0.65 -1.42
CA LEU A 122 -5.66 -0.79 -1.65
C LEU A 122 -7.08 -1.24 -1.96
N ALA A 123 -7.33 -1.74 -3.17
CA ALA A 123 -8.68 -2.11 -3.60
C ALA A 123 -9.10 -3.50 -3.13
N SER A 124 -8.12 -4.43 -3.05
CA SER A 124 -8.37 -5.86 -2.89
C SER A 124 -7.52 -6.50 -1.78
N LEU A 125 -7.60 -5.99 -0.55
CA LEU A 125 -6.82 -6.50 0.58
C LEU A 125 -7.59 -7.61 1.32
N GLU A 126 -7.22 -8.86 1.07
CA GLU A 126 -7.84 -10.02 1.74
C GLU A 126 -7.08 -10.39 3.01
N VAL A 127 -7.66 -10.01 4.16
CA VAL A 127 -7.08 -10.27 5.48
C VAL A 127 -8.11 -10.82 6.45
N GLY A 128 -7.64 -11.51 7.48
CA GLY A 128 -8.45 -12.04 8.56
C GLY A 128 -7.65 -12.23 9.85
N THR A 129 -8.35 -12.21 10.97
CA THR A 129 -7.75 -12.36 12.32
C THR A 129 -8.23 -13.64 13.02
N VAL A 130 -8.98 -14.49 12.31
CA VAL A 130 -9.46 -15.81 12.72
C VAL A 130 -9.38 -16.78 11.54
N GLY A 131 -8.91 -18.00 11.78
CA GLY A 131 -8.85 -19.05 10.76
C GLY A 131 -7.51 -19.13 10.03
N GLY A 132 -7.29 -20.19 9.25
CA GLY A 132 -6.04 -20.39 8.51
C GLY A 132 -4.79 -20.34 9.41
N GLY A 133 -3.77 -19.62 8.94
CA GLY A 133 -2.47 -19.47 9.61
C GLY A 133 -2.52 -18.66 10.91
N THR A 134 -3.56 -17.85 11.13
CA THR A 134 -3.71 -17.02 12.35
C THR A 134 -3.79 -17.82 13.66
N LYS A 135 -4.02 -19.14 13.57
CA LYS A 135 -4.07 -20.06 14.71
C LYS A 135 -2.70 -20.60 15.13
N LEU A 136 -1.68 -20.45 14.28
CA LEU A 136 -0.32 -20.90 14.59
C LEU A 136 0.25 -20.04 15.73
N PRO A 137 1.03 -20.63 16.66
CA PRO A 137 1.44 -19.92 17.88
C PRO A 137 2.11 -18.57 17.61
N THR A 138 3.09 -18.52 16.71
CA THR A 138 3.86 -17.31 16.38
C THR A 138 3.03 -16.23 15.70
N GLN A 139 2.16 -16.61 14.76
CA GLN A 139 1.28 -15.67 14.05
C GLN A 139 0.18 -15.12 14.97
N ALA A 140 -0.31 -15.97 15.89
CA ALA A 140 -1.28 -15.57 16.89
C ALA A 140 -0.68 -14.56 17.89
N GLU A 141 0.58 -14.76 18.31
CA GLU A 141 1.33 -13.80 19.12
C GLU A 141 1.52 -12.46 18.40
N ALA A 142 1.85 -12.48 17.09
CA ALA A 142 1.95 -11.25 16.30
C ALA A 142 0.62 -10.47 16.27
N LEU A 143 -0.51 -11.18 16.12
CA LEU A 143 -1.84 -10.57 16.21
C LEU A 143 -2.15 -10.05 17.62
N GLU A 144 -1.66 -10.69 18.69
CA GLU A 144 -1.79 -10.19 20.07
C GLU A 144 -0.97 -8.91 20.31
N VAL A 145 0.24 -8.82 19.76
CA VAL A 145 1.06 -7.60 19.82
C VAL A 145 0.33 -6.42 19.19
N LEU A 146 -0.40 -6.66 18.10
CA LEU A 146 -1.25 -5.64 17.45
C LEU A 146 -2.59 -5.42 18.18
N GLY A 147 -2.95 -6.25 19.16
CA GLY A 147 -4.23 -6.21 19.86
C GLY A 147 -5.42 -6.73 19.03
N LEU A 148 -5.16 -7.49 17.96
CA LEU A 148 -6.15 -7.88 16.95
C LEU A 148 -6.47 -9.39 16.92
N ARG A 149 -5.99 -10.17 17.90
CA ARG A 149 -6.33 -11.61 17.96
C ARG A 149 -7.83 -11.82 18.16
N GLY A 150 -8.42 -12.71 17.36
CA GLY A 150 -9.85 -13.02 17.43
C GLY A 150 -10.68 -12.19 16.45
N GLY A 151 -11.99 -12.40 16.45
CA GLY A 151 -12.90 -11.81 15.46
C GLY A 151 -13.19 -10.32 15.63
N GLY A 152 -12.83 -9.74 16.78
CA GLY A 152 -13.27 -8.41 17.18
C GLY A 152 -14.72 -8.38 17.67
N ASP A 153 -15.11 -7.24 18.25
CA ASP A 153 -16.48 -6.91 18.63
C ASP A 153 -16.81 -5.49 18.11
N PRO A 154 -17.71 -5.33 17.10
CA PRO A 154 -18.46 -6.40 16.43
C PRO A 154 -17.57 -7.32 15.58
N ALA A 155 -18.06 -8.51 15.27
CA ALA A 155 -17.34 -9.48 14.44
C ALA A 155 -16.92 -8.85 13.09
N GLY A 156 -15.63 -8.95 12.78
CA GLY A 156 -15.00 -8.34 11.61
C GLY A 156 -14.10 -7.15 11.96
N SER A 157 -14.34 -6.46 13.08
CA SER A 157 -13.65 -5.20 13.41
C SER A 157 -12.14 -5.34 13.56
N ASN A 158 -11.66 -6.47 14.10
CA ASN A 158 -10.23 -6.71 14.20
C ASN A 158 -9.55 -6.88 12.83
N ALA A 159 -10.25 -7.47 11.87
CA ALA A 159 -9.71 -7.63 10.52
C ALA A 159 -9.78 -6.33 9.72
N ASP A 160 -10.75 -5.46 10.01
CA ASP A 160 -10.80 -4.09 9.47
C ASP A 160 -9.61 -3.27 10.01
N ALA A 161 -9.36 -3.31 11.33
CA ALA A 161 -8.21 -2.67 11.95
C ALA A 161 -6.87 -3.23 11.41
N LEU A 162 -6.78 -4.54 11.13
CA LEU A 162 -5.58 -5.11 10.52
C LEU A 162 -5.34 -4.55 9.11
N ALA A 163 -6.40 -4.38 8.31
CA ALA A 163 -6.29 -3.76 7.00
C ALA A 163 -5.82 -2.31 7.07
N GLU A 164 -6.32 -1.53 8.04
CA GLU A 164 -5.87 -0.16 8.30
C GLU A 164 -4.38 -0.10 8.67
N ILE A 165 -3.92 -0.98 9.57
CA ILE A 165 -2.50 -1.07 9.96
C ILE A 165 -1.62 -1.39 8.75
N ILE A 166 -2.04 -2.35 7.90
CA ILE A 166 -1.29 -2.72 6.69
C ILE A 166 -1.27 -1.56 5.69
N ALA A 167 -2.37 -0.84 5.51
CA ALA A 167 -2.44 0.34 4.63
C ALA A 167 -1.50 1.45 5.10
N VAL A 168 -1.48 1.76 6.40
CA VAL A 168 -0.56 2.73 7.00
C VAL A 168 0.89 2.28 6.83
N GLY A 169 1.19 1.00 7.06
CA GLY A 169 2.51 0.43 6.82
C GLY A 169 2.94 0.56 5.36
N ALA A 170 2.03 0.28 4.42
CA ALA A 170 2.28 0.44 3.00
C ALA A 170 2.57 1.91 2.66
N LEU A 171 1.78 2.86 3.16
CA LEU A 171 2.00 4.30 2.95
C LEU A 171 3.38 4.74 3.48
N ALA A 172 3.75 4.31 4.68
CA ALA A 172 5.06 4.60 5.26
C ALA A 172 6.20 4.03 4.40
N GLY A 173 6.03 2.81 3.88
CA GLY A 173 6.95 2.20 2.94
C GLY A 173 7.08 3.03 1.65
N GLU A 174 5.96 3.41 1.05
CA GLU A 174 5.91 4.20 -0.18
C GLU A 174 6.63 5.54 -0.02
N LEU A 175 6.34 6.27 1.08
CA LEU A 175 7.01 7.52 1.45
C LEU A 175 8.54 7.35 1.53
N SER A 176 8.99 6.33 2.27
CA SER A 176 10.42 6.08 2.45
C SER A 176 11.13 5.77 1.13
N LEU A 177 10.56 4.90 0.29
CA LEU A 177 11.20 4.51 -0.97
C LEU A 177 11.18 5.65 -1.98
N LEU A 178 10.06 6.36 -2.14
CA LEU A 178 9.98 7.47 -3.09
C LEU A 178 10.90 8.62 -2.69
N ALA A 179 11.02 8.92 -1.39
CA ALA A 179 12.01 9.87 -0.89
C ALA A 179 13.46 9.45 -1.19
N ALA A 180 13.79 8.18 -1.00
CA ALA A 180 15.12 7.66 -1.31
C ALA A 180 15.46 7.73 -2.81
N LEU A 181 14.44 7.61 -3.69
CA LEU A 181 14.60 7.76 -5.13
C LEU A 181 14.72 9.23 -5.54
N SER A 182 13.91 10.12 -4.96
CA SER A 182 13.91 11.55 -5.29
C SER A 182 15.11 12.30 -4.73
N SER A 183 15.62 11.92 -3.55
CA SER A 183 16.84 12.51 -2.95
C SER A 183 18.09 12.27 -3.81
N ARG A 184 18.21 11.12 -4.47
CA ARG A 184 19.31 10.84 -5.42
C ARG A 184 19.23 11.72 -6.66
N HIS A 185 18.02 11.97 -7.17
CA HIS A 185 17.82 12.92 -8.25
C HIS A 185 18.20 14.34 -7.85
N LEU A 186 17.93 14.72 -6.60
CA LEU A 186 18.36 16.02 -6.06
C LEU A 186 19.90 16.09 -5.97
N ALA A 187 20.57 15.05 -5.47
CA ALA A 187 22.02 15.00 -5.40
C ALA A 187 22.67 15.07 -6.80
N SER A 188 22.18 14.31 -7.77
CA SER A 188 22.69 14.38 -9.15
C SER A 188 22.35 15.69 -9.84
N ALA A 189 21.16 16.26 -9.59
CA ALA A 189 20.78 17.55 -10.16
C ALA A 189 21.58 18.69 -9.53
N HIS A 190 21.96 18.63 -8.26
CA HIS A 190 22.90 19.57 -7.64
C HIS A 190 24.35 19.40 -8.13
N GLU A 191 24.76 18.19 -8.52
CA GLU A 191 26.06 17.97 -9.16
C GLU A 191 26.06 18.52 -10.60
N ASP A 192 25.00 18.28 -11.37
CA ASP A 192 24.87 18.73 -12.76
C ASP A 192 24.54 20.23 -12.87
N LEU A 193 23.75 20.77 -11.93
CA LEU A 193 23.40 22.18 -11.76
C LEU A 193 24.18 22.82 -10.60
N GLY A 194 25.37 22.27 -10.30
CA GLY A 194 26.43 22.94 -9.54
C GLY A 194 27.04 24.14 -10.30
N ARG A 195 26.34 24.56 -11.36
CA ARG A 195 25.97 25.94 -11.71
C ARG A 195 24.46 26.01 -11.88
#